data_AF-A0A7H8HJH1-F1
#
_entry.id   AF-A0A7H8HJH1-F1
#
_cell.length_a   1.000
_cell.length_b   1.000
_cell.length_c   1.000
_cell.angle_alpha   90.00
_cell.angle_beta   90.00
_cell.angle_gamma   90.00
#
_symmetry.space_group_name_H-M   'P 1'
#
loop_
_entity.id
_entity.type
_entity.pdbx_description
1 polymer ?
#
loop_
_entity_poly.entity_id
_entity_poly.type
_entity_poly.pdbx_seq_one_letter_code
_entity_poly.pdbx_strand_id
1 'polypeptide(L)'
;MSHRMSRYAVIAVGVVLLTGAGVAPAHAVSGPIQSFTFSGTTLTAVNEYSYFPLGPIIPLPVTISRLVDGGSQVVAGGKGVVQYQCSGTAITTYTANGTQLSVPCG
;
A
#
# COMPACT_ATOMS: atom_id res chain seq x y z
N MET A 1 -19.14 -41.36 50.52
CA MET A 1 -19.94 -41.59 49.31
C MET A 1 -21.29 -40.92 49.49
N SER A 2 -21.54 -39.79 48.81
CA SER A 2 -22.89 -39.37 48.39
C SER A 2 -22.77 -38.20 47.40
N HIS A 3 -23.50 -38.30 46.29
CA HIS A 3 -23.47 -37.46 45.08
C HIS A 3 -24.25 -36.14 45.23
N ARG A 4 -23.85 -35.12 44.44
CA ARG A 4 -24.73 -34.29 43.57
C ARG A 4 -23.85 -33.29 42.78
N MET A 5 -23.58 -33.56 41.50
CA MET A 5 -24.25 -32.99 40.32
C MET A 5 -24.11 -31.45 40.17
N SER A 6 -23.17 -31.07 39.30
CA SER A 6 -23.26 -30.12 38.18
C SER A 6 -24.21 -28.93 38.31
N ARG A 7 -23.68 -27.70 38.18
CA ARG A 7 -24.08 -26.70 37.16
C ARG A 7 -23.51 -25.29 37.41
N TYR A 8 -22.98 -24.70 36.34
CA TYR A 8 -22.77 -23.25 36.08
C TYR A 8 -21.90 -22.42 37.04
N ALA A 9 -20.68 -22.11 36.60
CA ALA A 9 -20.11 -20.79 36.83
C ALA A 9 -19.59 -20.27 35.48
N VAL A 10 -20.42 -19.41 34.89
CA VAL A 10 -20.17 -18.61 33.70
C VAL A 10 -18.83 -17.89 33.88
N ILE A 11 -17.85 -18.18 33.04
CA ILE A 11 -16.64 -17.37 32.95
C ILE A 11 -17.06 -16.09 32.22
N ALA A 12 -17.54 -15.13 33.00
CA ALA A 12 -17.69 -13.76 32.57
C ALA A 12 -16.29 -13.18 32.38
N VAL A 13 -15.75 -13.32 31.16
CA VAL A 13 -14.55 -12.56 30.76
C VAL A 13 -15.02 -11.13 30.52
N GLY A 14 -15.14 -10.39 31.63
CA GLY A 14 -15.26 -8.95 31.63
C GLY A 14 -13.96 -8.34 31.15
N VAL A 15 -13.86 -8.03 29.86
CA VAL A 15 -12.88 -7.08 29.36
C VAL A 15 -13.65 -5.83 28.98
N VAL A 16 -13.96 -5.03 29.99
CA VAL A 16 -14.44 -3.66 29.80
C VAL A 16 -13.49 -2.76 30.56
N LEU A 17 -12.76 -1.98 29.76
CA LEU A 17 -12.27 -0.63 30.02
C LEU A 17 -11.36 -0.45 31.23
N LEU A 18 -10.04 -0.40 31.02
CA LEU A 18 -9.13 0.24 31.99
C LEU A 18 -7.80 0.74 31.39
N THR A 19 -7.80 1.20 30.15
CA THR A 19 -6.80 2.20 29.71
C THR A 19 -7.50 3.20 28.82
N GLY A 20 -7.73 4.40 29.36
CA GLY A 20 -8.17 5.59 28.61
C GLY A 20 -7.12 6.05 27.60
N ALA A 21 -6.77 5.18 26.65
CA ALA A 21 -6.21 5.63 25.40
C ALA A 21 -7.39 6.19 24.62
N GLY A 22 -7.57 7.51 24.69
CA GLY A 22 -8.39 8.18 23.70
C GLY A 22 -7.96 7.66 22.34
N VAL A 23 -8.86 6.96 21.65
CA VAL A 23 -8.75 6.83 20.20
C VAL A 23 -8.87 8.26 19.70
N ALA A 24 -7.74 8.97 19.67
CA ALA A 24 -7.61 10.12 18.81
C ALA A 24 -8.12 9.66 17.45
N PRO A 25 -8.99 10.44 16.78
CA PRO A 25 -9.38 10.10 15.43
C PRO A 25 -8.08 9.86 14.65
N ALA A 26 -7.98 8.75 13.93
CA ALA A 26 -6.85 8.53 13.05
C ALA A 26 -6.86 9.67 12.01
N HIS A 27 -6.10 10.72 12.27
CA HIS A 27 -5.88 11.78 11.32
C HIS A 27 -4.90 11.25 10.28
N ALA A 28 -5.17 11.49 9.00
CA ALA A 28 -4.17 11.28 7.96
C ALA A 28 -3.06 12.32 8.18
N VAL A 29 -2.06 12.00 9.01
CA VAL A 29 -0.95 12.90 9.34
C VAL A 29 0.12 12.88 8.25
N SER A 30 0.18 11.81 7.44
CA SER A 30 1.02 11.73 6.25
C SER A 30 0.16 11.58 4.99
N GLY A 31 0.41 12.47 4.02
CA GLY A 31 -0.28 12.47 2.73
C GLY A 31 -0.01 11.24 1.88
N PRO A 32 -0.53 11.20 0.64
CA PRO A 32 -0.30 10.10 -0.28
C PRO A 32 1.19 10.00 -0.63
N ILE A 33 1.81 8.85 -0.43
CA ILE A 33 3.12 8.53 -1.00
C ILE A 33 2.89 8.31 -2.49
N GLN A 34 3.19 9.33 -3.30
CA GLN A 34 3.15 9.28 -4.76
C GLN A 34 4.56 9.54 -5.28
N SER A 35 5.28 8.46 -5.58
CA SER A 35 6.61 8.55 -6.17
C SER A 35 6.70 7.67 -7.40
N PHE A 36 7.36 8.16 -8.44
CA PHE A 36 7.76 7.36 -9.59
C PHE A 36 9.25 7.62 -9.82
N THR A 37 10.05 6.56 -9.82
CA THR A 37 11.52 6.65 -9.88
C THR A 37 12.11 5.57 -10.76
N PHE A 38 13.32 5.82 -11.22
CA PHE A 38 14.10 4.89 -12.03
C PHE A 38 15.46 4.63 -11.36
N SER A 39 15.85 3.36 -11.30
CA SER A 39 17.16 2.94 -10.82
C SER A 39 17.70 1.81 -11.69
N GLY A 40 18.75 2.10 -12.45
CA GLY A 40 19.43 1.13 -13.33
C GLY A 40 18.56 0.61 -14.46
N THR A 41 17.80 -0.45 -14.21
CA THR A 41 16.87 -1.09 -15.16
C THR A 41 15.46 -1.25 -14.58
N THR A 42 15.19 -0.60 -13.44
CA THR A 42 13.96 -0.81 -12.68
C THR A 42 13.23 0.51 -12.49
N LEU A 43 11.96 0.52 -12.91
CA LEU A 43 11.00 1.58 -12.62
C LEU A 43 10.21 1.20 -11.38
N THR A 44 10.13 2.10 -10.40
CA THR A 44 9.37 1.90 -9.16
C THR A 44 8.33 2.99 -9.03
N ALA A 45 7.06 2.60 -8.98
CA ALA A 45 5.91 3.47 -8.72
C ALA A 45 5.32 3.14 -7.35
N VAL A 46 5.02 4.16 -6.55
CA VAL A 46 4.42 4.01 -5.22
C VAL A 46 3.15 4.85 -5.16
N ASN A 47 2.08 4.26 -4.64
CA ASN A 47 0.81 4.92 -4.37
C ASN A 47 0.20 4.37 -3.06
N GLU A 48 0.41 5.04 -1.94
CA GLU A 48 -0.03 4.56 -0.62
C GLU A 48 -0.47 5.72 0.28
N TYR A 49 -1.41 5.48 1.19
CA TYR A 49 -1.65 6.38 2.33
C TYR A 49 -1.03 5.79 3.59
N SER A 50 -0.43 6.63 4.43
CA SER A 50 0.08 6.21 5.74
C SER A 50 -0.60 6.99 6.86
N TYR A 51 -0.91 6.30 7.95
CA TYR A 51 -1.45 6.89 9.16
C TYR A 51 -0.37 6.86 10.25
N PHE A 52 0.25 8.01 10.54
CA PHE A 52 1.28 8.13 11.57
C PHE A 52 0.65 8.34 12.97
N PRO A 53 1.27 7.91 14.09
CA PRO A 53 2.54 7.19 14.25
C PRO A 53 2.47 5.65 14.20
N LEU A 54 1.29 5.05 14.32
CA LEU A 54 1.11 3.60 14.47
C LEU A 54 -0.08 3.06 13.67
N GLY A 55 -0.51 3.80 12.65
CA GLY A 55 -1.63 3.41 11.80
C GLY A 55 -1.21 2.56 10.60
N PRO A 56 -2.17 1.87 9.96
CA PRO A 56 -1.90 1.01 8.82
C PRO A 56 -1.51 1.82 7.58
N ILE A 57 -0.71 1.20 6.71
CA ILE A 57 -0.49 1.68 5.34
C ILE A 57 -1.63 1.16 4.47
N ILE A 58 -2.28 2.05 3.72
CA ILE A 58 -3.35 1.71 2.78
C ILE A 58 -2.76 1.72 1.36
N PRO A 59 -2.56 0.55 0.72
CA PRO A 59 -2.04 0.47 -0.63
C PRO A 59 -3.12 0.85 -1.65
N LEU A 60 -2.80 1.82 -2.52
CA LEU A 60 -3.70 2.31 -3.56
C LEU A 60 -3.31 1.73 -4.93
N PRO A 61 -4.26 1.60 -5.87
CA PRO A 61 -3.96 1.14 -7.21
C PRO A 61 -2.93 2.04 -7.91
N VAL A 62 -1.98 1.44 -8.63
CA VAL A 62 -1.03 2.14 -9.49
C VAL A 62 -0.69 1.28 -10.69
N THR A 63 -0.53 1.93 -11.84
CA THR A 63 -0.12 1.31 -13.09
C THR A 63 1.02 2.11 -13.70
N ILE A 64 2.02 1.40 -14.23
CA ILE A 64 3.07 1.97 -15.06
C ILE A 64 2.68 1.71 -16.52
N SER A 65 2.56 2.77 -17.30
CA SER A 65 2.31 2.71 -18.74
C SER A 65 3.46 3.32 -19.53
N ARG A 66 3.57 2.95 -20.80
CA ARG A 66 4.46 3.58 -21.78
C ARG A 66 3.68 3.91 -23.05
N LEU A 67 4.17 4.86 -23.82
CA LEU A 67 3.63 5.16 -25.15
C LEU A 67 4.29 4.26 -26.20
N VAL A 68 3.47 3.51 -26.94
CA VAL A 68 3.88 2.69 -28.09
C VAL A 68 2.95 3.02 -29.25
N ASP A 69 3.51 3.49 -30.37
CA ASP A 69 2.76 3.81 -31.59
C ASP A 69 1.55 4.74 -31.36
N GLY A 70 1.69 5.69 -30.43
CA GLY A 70 0.63 6.64 -30.05
C GLY A 70 -0.43 6.09 -29.07
N GLY A 71 -0.36 4.81 -28.71
CA GLY A 71 -1.21 4.18 -27.70
C GLY A 71 -0.53 4.06 -26.33
N SER A 72 -1.31 4.18 -25.25
CA SER A 72 -0.83 3.88 -23.90
C SER A 72 -0.88 2.37 -23.65
N GLN A 73 0.28 1.75 -23.46
CA GLN A 73 0.41 0.34 -23.10
C GLN A 73 0.76 0.23 -21.62
N VAL A 74 -0.05 -0.48 -20.83
CA VAL A 74 0.27 -0.81 -19.44
C VAL A 74 1.30 -1.94 -19.41
N VAL A 75 2.42 -1.72 -18.70
CA VAL A 75 3.53 -2.67 -18.58
C VAL A 75 3.63 -3.30 -17.20
N ALA A 76 3.10 -2.63 -16.17
CA ALA A 76 2.98 -3.18 -14.82
C ALA A 76 1.80 -2.54 -14.09
N GLY A 77 1.18 -3.27 -13.18
CA GLY A 77 0.05 -2.78 -12.38
C GLY A 77 -0.09 -3.56 -11.08
N GLY A 78 -0.61 -2.88 -10.06
CA GLY A 78 -0.76 -3.44 -8.72
C GLY A 78 -1.30 -2.42 -7.74
N LYS A 79 -1.00 -2.62 -6.45
CA LYS A 79 -1.36 -1.68 -5.38
C LYS A 79 -0.15 -1.39 -4.52
N GLY A 80 -0.06 -0.16 -4.04
CA GLY A 80 1.02 0.28 -3.19
C GLY A 80 2.30 0.49 -3.99
N VAL A 81 3.27 -0.41 -3.83
CA VAL A 81 4.53 -0.39 -4.58
C VAL A 81 4.45 -1.33 -5.78
N VAL A 82 4.66 -0.78 -6.98
CA VAL A 82 4.73 -1.54 -8.24
C VAL A 82 6.10 -1.31 -8.87
N GLN A 83 6.74 -2.40 -9.25
CA GLN A 83 8.02 -2.37 -9.94
C GLN A 83 7.87 -2.95 -11.35
N TYR A 84 8.55 -2.33 -12.30
CA TYR A 84 8.68 -2.81 -13.66
C TYR A 84 10.15 -2.88 -14.01
N GLN A 85 10.61 -4.08 -14.39
CA GLN A 85 11.94 -4.26 -14.91
C GLN A 85 11.89 -4.09 -16.43
N CYS A 86 12.60 -3.09 -16.91
CA CYS A 86 12.71 -2.77 -18.32
C CYS A 86 14.10 -3.13 -18.82
N SER A 87 14.19 -3.39 -20.12
CA SER A 87 15.42 -3.81 -20.79
C SER A 87 15.63 -2.94 -22.02
N GLY A 88 16.87 -2.60 -22.32
CA GLY A 88 17.24 -1.83 -23.49
C GLY A 88 17.81 -0.45 -23.13
N THR A 89 18.33 0.24 -24.14
CA THR A 89 19.00 1.54 -23.99
C THR A 89 18.22 2.67 -24.65
N ALA A 90 17.12 2.36 -25.33
CA ALA A 90 16.28 3.35 -25.98
C ALA A 90 15.56 4.20 -24.92
N ILE A 91 15.55 5.52 -25.13
CA ILE A 91 14.84 6.43 -24.24
C ILE A 91 13.34 6.25 -24.49
N THR A 92 12.62 5.77 -23.47
CA THR A 92 11.18 5.57 -23.50
C THR A 92 10.52 6.36 -22.38
N THR A 93 9.39 6.99 -22.69
CA THR A 93 8.60 7.72 -21.71
C THR A 93 7.58 6.81 -21.07
N TYR A 94 7.67 6.70 -19.75
CA TYR A 94 6.74 5.99 -18.88
C TYR A 94 5.89 6.95 -18.08
N THR A 95 4.68 6.54 -17.72
CA THR A 95 3.75 7.30 -16.89
C THR A 95 3.24 6.43 -15.75
N ALA A 96 3.23 6.95 -14.53
CA ALA A 96 2.58 6.35 -13.37
C ALA A 96 2.02 7.45 -12.46
N ASN A 97 0.76 7.32 -12.01
CA ASN A 97 0.07 8.31 -11.17
C ASN A 97 0.19 9.75 -11.70
N GLY A 98 0.06 9.95 -13.01
CA GLY A 98 0.20 11.26 -13.65
C GLY A 98 1.63 11.81 -13.72
N THR A 99 2.62 11.12 -13.13
CA THR A 99 4.03 11.47 -13.23
C THR A 99 4.65 10.78 -14.43
N GLN A 100 5.44 11.52 -15.21
CA GLN A 100 6.16 10.99 -16.37
C GLN A 100 7.65 10.88 -16.10
N LEU A 101 8.27 9.82 -16.59
CA LEU A 101 9.72 9.63 -16.59
C LEU A 101 10.18 9.14 -17.96
N SER A 102 11.16 9.84 -18.55
CA SER A 102 11.84 9.41 -19.77
C SER A 102 13.21 8.85 -19.39
N VAL A 103 13.41 7.55 -19.61
CA VAL A 103 14.60 6.82 -19.14
C VAL A 103 15.12 5.88 -20.23
N PRO A 104 16.43 5.55 -20.26
CA PRO A 104 17.02 4.61 -21.22
C PRO A 104 16.61 3.18 -20.85
N CYS A 105 15.37 2.83 -21.16
CA CYS A 105 14.75 1.59 -20.74
C CYS A 105 13.59 1.23 -21.69
N GLY A 106 13.88 1.01 -22.96
CA GLY A 106 12.92 0.75 -24.04
C GLY A 106 13.19 -0.54 -24.79
#